data_AF-J2B1A5-F1
#
_entry.id   AF-J2B1A5-F1
#
_cell.length_a   1.000
_cell.length_b   1.000
_cell.length_c   1.000
_cell.angle_alpha   90.00
_cell.angle_beta   90.00
_cell.angle_gamma   90.00
#
_symmetry.space_group_name_H-M   'P 1'
#
loop_
_entity.id
_entity.type
_entity.pdbx_description
1 polymer ?
#
loop_
_entity_poly.entity_id
_entity_poly.type
_entity_poly.pdbx_seq_one_letter_code
_entity_poly.pdbx_strand_id
1 'polypeptide(L)' 'MEAAISKLFERYERFFRQALAAKADMDEVASLYASDVIAASPVGIMSGKNDEELERMTTPGFEQA' A
#
# COMPACT_ATOMS: atom_id res chain seq x y z
N MET A 1 -2.47 -10.25 19.69
CA MET A 1 -1.55 -10.12 18.54
C MET A 1 -2.21 -10.67 17.28
N GLU A 2 -2.60 -11.94 17.24
CA GLU A 2 -3.29 -12.55 16.08
C GLU A 2 -4.50 -11.77 15.59
N ALA A 3 -5.45 -11.44 16.48
CA ALA A 3 -6.64 -10.69 16.09
C ALA A 3 -6.36 -9.29 15.48
N ALA A 4 -5.26 -8.64 15.87
CA ALA A 4 -4.87 -7.35 15.30
C ALA A 4 -4.25 -7.53 13.90
N ILE A 5 -3.45 -8.58 13.74
CA ILE A 5 -2.85 -8.96 12.45
C ILE A 5 -3.94 -9.37 11.45
N SER A 6 -4.91 -10.19 11.86
CA SER A 6 -6.03 -10.58 11.00
C SER A 6 -6.81 -9.36 10.51
N LYS A 7 -7.16 -8.43 11.42
CA LYS A 7 -7.84 -7.19 11.06
C LYS A 7 -7.04 -6.33 10.08
N LEU A 8 -5.72 -6.27 10.23
CA LEU A 8 -4.85 -5.55 9.29
C LEU A 8 -4.93 -6.16 7.89
N PHE A 9 -4.81 -7.48 7.77
CA PHE A 9 -4.86 -8.16 6.48
C PHE A 9 -6.25 -8.15 5.82
N GLU A 10 -7.34 -8.21 6.61
CA GLU A 10 -8.70 -8.02 6.10
C GLU A 10 -8.87 -6.62 5.48
N ARG A 11 -8.35 -5.57 6.14
CA ARG A 11 -8.36 -4.21 5.60
C ARG A 11 -7.49 -4.09 4.36
N TYR A 12 -6.29 -4.65 4.41
CA TYR A 12 -5.34 -4.67 3.27
C TYR A 12 -5.98 -5.28 2.03
N GLU A 13 -6.59 -6.47 2.15
CA GLU A 13 -7.23 -7.15 1.03
C GLU A 13 -8.38 -6.33 0.42
N ARG A 14 -9.25 -5.79 1.28
CA ARG A 14 -10.38 -4.97 0.83
C ARG A 14 -9.91 -3.72 0.09
N PHE A 15 -8.91 -3.03 0.63
CA PHE A 15 -8.34 -1.83 0.02
C PHE A 15 -7.81 -2.13 -1.38
N PHE A 16 -6.92 -3.13 -1.54
CA PHE A 16 -6.33 -3.41 -2.85
C PHE A 16 -7.35 -3.92 -3.88
N ARG A 17 -8.39 -4.66 -3.46
CA ARG A 17 -9.51 -5.00 -4.35
C ARG A 17 -10.24 -3.76 -4.89
N GLN A 18 -10.38 -2.71 -4.08
CA GLN A 18 -10.99 -1.45 -4.50
C GLN A 18 -10.04 -0.61 -5.36
N ALA A 19 -8.76 -0.60 -5.01
CA ALA A 19 -7.72 0.10 -5.77
C ALA A 19 -7.59 -0.44 -7.20
N LEU A 20 -7.73 -1.75 -7.40
CA LEU A 20 -7.82 -2.38 -8.73
C LEU A 20 -9.03 -1.90 -9.56
N ALA A 21 -10.04 -1.29 -8.94
CA ALA A 21 -11.16 -0.66 -9.64
C ALA A 21 -10.94 0.85 -9.83
N ALA A 22 -9.68 1.31 -9.84
CA ALA A 22 -9.25 2.71 -9.91
C ALA A 22 -9.80 3.61 -8.78
N LYS A 23 -10.03 3.03 -7.59
CA LYS A 23 -10.49 3.73 -6.39
C LYS A 23 -9.49 3.58 -5.25
N ALA A 24 -8.25 4.04 -5.47
CA ALA A 24 -7.24 4.07 -4.43
C ALA A 24 -7.42 5.35 -3.58
N ASP A 25 -7.61 5.19 -2.27
CA ASP A 25 -7.51 6.26 -1.27
C ASP A 25 -6.09 6.24 -0.68
N MET A 26 -5.30 7.27 -0.96
CA MET A 26 -3.91 7.34 -0.54
C MET A 26 -3.72 7.49 0.97
N ASP A 27 -4.71 8.06 1.68
CA ASP A 27 -4.68 8.12 3.14
C ASP A 27 -4.89 6.72 3.73
N GLU A 28 -5.74 5.89 3.10
CA GLU A 28 -5.91 4.49 3.49
C GLU A 28 -4.66 3.67 3.19
N VAL A 29 -4.00 3.87 2.04
CA VAL A 29 -2.69 3.25 1.72
C VAL A 29 -1.69 3.54 2.83
N ALA A 30 -1.50 4.81 3.18
CA ALA A 30 -0.54 5.22 4.21
C ALA A 30 -0.84 4.55 5.56
N SER A 31 -2.12 4.36 5.90
CA SER A 31 -2.51 3.69 7.15
C SER A 31 -2.15 2.19 7.23
N LEU A 32 -1.77 1.56 6.12
CA LEU A 32 -1.39 0.15 6.05
C LEU A 32 0.10 -0.10 6.33
N TYR A 33 0.94 0.94 6.30
CA TYR A 33 2.38 0.82 6.39
C TYR A 33 2.95 1.49 7.66
N ALA A 34 4.14 1.04 8.07
CA ALA A 34 4.93 1.72 9.10
C ALA A 34 5.53 3.03 8.54
N SER A 35 6.27 3.79 9.36
CA SER A 35 6.95 5.03 8.92
C SER A 35 7.94 4.82 7.80
N ASP A 36 8.55 3.63 7.75
CA ASP A 36 9.57 3.22 6.81
C ASP A 36 9.04 2.06 6.00
N VAL A 37 9.15 2.18 4.67
CA VAL A 37 8.61 1.21 3.73
C VAL A 37 9.71 0.60 2.88
N ILE A 38 9.56 -0.68 2.58
CA ILE A 38 10.36 -1.42 1.61
C ILE A 38 9.39 -2.12 0.68
N ALA A 39 9.43 -1.78 -0.60
CA ALA A 39 8.68 -2.47 -1.64
C ALA A 39 9.63 -3.28 -2.52
N ALA A 40 9.30 -4.56 -2.70
CA ALA A 40 10.05 -5.48 -3.54
C ALA A 40 9.15 -5.98 -4.67
N SER A 41 9.66 -5.90 -5.89
CA SER A 41 8.96 -6.30 -7.11
C SER A 41 9.95 -6.86 -8.14
N PRO A 42 9.48 -7.46 -9.24
CA PRO A 42 10.37 -7.92 -10.30
C PRO A 42 11.24 -6.83 -10.92
N VAL A 43 10.85 -5.55 -10.82
CA VAL A 43 11.64 -4.42 -11.32
C VAL A 43 12.72 -3.96 -10.34
N GLY A 44 12.73 -4.47 -9.10
CA GLY A 44 13.73 -4.17 -8.09
C GLY A 44 13.18 -3.95 -6.68
N ILE A 45 14.07 -3.56 -5.77
CA ILE A 45 13.75 -3.16 -4.40
C ILE A 45 13.82 -1.63 -4.32
N MET A 46 12.82 -1.04 -3.70
CA MET A 46 12.77 0.39 -3.37
C MET A 46 12.44 0.56 -1.88
N SER A 47 12.95 1.62 -1.27
CA SER A 47 12.63 1.99 0.11
C SER A 47 12.38 3.48 0.21
N GLY A 48 11.57 3.89 1.18
CA GLY A 48 11.23 5.29 1.40
C GLY A 48 10.46 5.49 2.69
N LYS A 49 9.93 6.71 2.86
CA LYS A 49 9.05 7.08 3.96
C LYS A 49 7.58 6.91 3.59
N ASN A 50 6.76 6.64 4.60
CA ASN A 50 5.31 6.63 4.48
C ASN A 50 4.77 8.07 4.58
N ASP A 51 5.09 8.84 3.56
CA ASP A 51 4.63 10.21 3.30
C ASP A 51 4.41 10.37 1.78
N GLU A 52 4.65 11.56 1.25
CA GLU A 52 4.61 11.83 -0.19
C GLU A 52 5.52 10.89 -1.01
N GLU A 53 6.57 10.30 -0.41
CA GLU A 53 7.38 9.25 -1.04
C GLU A 53 6.57 8.00 -1.38
N LEU A 54 5.74 7.52 -0.45
CA LEU A 54 4.91 6.34 -0.65
C LEU A 54 3.88 6.55 -1.76
N GLU A 55 3.26 7.74 -1.81
CA GLU A 55 2.33 8.11 -2.88
C GLU A 55 3.03 8.05 -4.25
N ARG A 56 4.17 8.74 -4.40
CA ARG A 56 4.94 8.72 -5.66
C ARG A 56 5.37 7.31 -6.08
N MET A 57 5.69 6.45 -5.11
CA MET A 57 6.11 5.07 -5.37
C MET A 57 4.94 4.15 -5.79
N THR A 58 3.72 4.41 -5.30
CA THR A 58 2.58 3.50 -5.48
C THR A 58 1.63 3.91 -6.60
N THR A 59 1.47 5.20 -6.87
CA THR A 59 0.58 5.73 -7.93
C THR A 59 0.81 5.08 -9.30
N PRO A 60 2.05 4.92 -9.80
CA PRO A 60 2.27 4.26 -11.10
C PRO A 60 1.77 2.80 -11.17
N GLY A 61 1.65 2.13 -10.02
CA GLY A 61 1.10 0.78 -9.92
C GLY A 61 -0.42 0.73 -9.99
N PHE A 62 -1.12 1.78 -9.57
CA PHE A 62 -2.59 1.87 -9.65
C PHE A 62 -3.08 2.36 -11.02
N GLU A 63 -2.29 3.15 -11.74
CA GLU A 63 -2.62 3.62 -13.10
C GLU A 63 -2.63 2.49 -14.15
N GLN A 64 -1.94 1.38 -13.87
CA GLN A 64 -1.86 0.22 -14.77
C GLN A 64 -2.81 -0.94 -14.39
N ALA A 65 -3.67 -0.74 -13.39
CA ALA A 65 -4.57 -1.76 -12.84
C ALA A 65 -5.91 -1.85 -13.59
#